data_AF-A0A366DYM7-F1
#
_entry.id   AF-A0A366DYM7-F1
#
_cell.length_a   1.000
_cell.length_b   1.000
_cell.length_c   1.000
_cell.angle_alpha   90.00
_cell.angle_beta   90.00
_cell.angle_gamma   90.00
#
_symmetry.space_group_name_H-M   'P 1'
#
loop_
_entity.id
_entity.type
_entity.pdbx_description
1 polymer ?
#
loop_
_entity_poly.entity_id
_entity_poly.type
_entity_poly.pdbx_seq_one_letter_code
_entity_poly.pdbx_strand_id
1 'polypeptide(L)'
;MIWKFFKRKTYEETSETALSNADIESFRNTYNRGTSLLSSMIQPDDIRNAERFIRVEFSLYSRWQGEPFQDALRTTEIKAVKQIPGLPSVFMFHGDGLVREAALNQLHEPLTTPACVYGLFWRLNDWAPQVRQAAQNTLNRLMTATPAVVIVPVLRILLPHVMNWGRWTQEGQEALDVTLTRPDVLEMLIDDIVTTRQAQLGYQFREICRNPAVDQHLERMFYKAQLPHIRTMALDALLSQTVIWPTRERRKVCIDRYMGRYRIEQVFLKRDVTVNIDPYSLIAAGALDRAAIVRKRAASGLIAFRNHPEIGSKLDEIAASLKNDPSAAVRGRIDFYERKRSEEGTPI
;
A
#
# COMPACT_ATOMS: atom_id res chain seq x y z
N MET A 1 32.25 39.95 22.30
CA MET A 1 33.34 39.38 23.15
C MET A 1 32.71 39.01 24.48
N ILE A 2 32.58 37.76 24.95
CA ILE A 2 33.21 36.47 24.64
C ILE A 2 32.17 35.38 25.00
N TRP A 3 31.42 34.88 24.01
CA TRP A 3 31.39 33.46 23.61
C TRP A 3 32.40 32.54 24.32
N LYS A 4 31.91 31.53 25.07
CA LYS A 4 32.45 30.14 25.17
C LYS A 4 31.94 29.44 26.44
N PHE A 5 30.77 28.81 26.41
CA PHE A 5 30.44 27.67 27.31
C PHE A 5 29.33 26.79 26.71
N PHE A 6 29.43 26.49 25.41
CA PHE A 6 28.79 25.31 24.82
C PHE A 6 29.91 24.41 24.31
N LYS A 7 30.52 23.66 25.23
CA LYS A 7 31.27 22.47 24.84
C LYS A 7 30.22 21.47 24.34
N ARG A 8 30.10 21.39 23.01
CA ARG A 8 29.77 20.15 22.30
C ARG A 8 30.50 19.02 23.03
N LYS A 9 29.78 18.17 23.75
CA LYS A 9 30.25 16.81 24.01
C LYS A 9 30.24 16.15 22.64
N THR A 10 31.39 16.17 21.98
CA THR A 10 31.71 15.24 20.91
C THR A 10 31.44 13.85 21.46
N TYR A 11 30.44 13.17 20.91
CA TYR A 11 30.18 11.74 21.09
C TYR A 11 31.24 10.95 20.29
N GLU A 12 32.51 11.26 20.53
CA GLU A 12 33.63 10.50 20.00
C GLU A 12 34.25 9.74 21.18
N GLU A 13 34.28 8.41 21.01
CA GLU A 13 35.10 7.48 21.77
C GLU A 13 34.81 7.40 23.28
N THR A 14 33.62 6.92 23.64
CA THR A 14 33.52 6.14 24.90
C THR A 14 33.87 4.70 24.55
N SER A 15 34.88 4.17 25.22
CA SER A 15 35.34 2.79 25.04
C SER A 15 34.15 1.82 25.03
N GLU A 16 34.14 0.90 24.07
CA GLU A 16 33.17 -0.19 23.95
C GLU A 16 33.32 -1.14 25.15
N THR A 17 32.86 -0.70 26.31
CA THR A 17 32.65 -1.56 27.46
C THR A 17 31.56 -2.57 27.09
N ALA A 18 31.97 -3.83 27.03
CA ALA A 18 31.10 -4.97 26.78
C ALA A 18 29.95 -5.01 27.80
N LEU A 19 28.78 -5.48 27.35
CA LEU A 19 27.63 -5.70 28.24
C LEU A 19 28.00 -6.69 29.34
N SER A 20 27.41 -6.54 30.52
CA SER A 20 27.58 -7.54 31.58
C SER A 20 26.92 -8.86 31.16
N ASN A 21 27.39 -10.00 31.69
CA ASN A 21 26.77 -11.29 31.40
C ASN A 21 25.28 -11.34 31.77
N ALA A 22 24.89 -10.67 32.87
CA ALA A 22 23.51 -10.57 33.30
C ALA A 22 22.64 -9.77 32.30
N ASP A 23 23.18 -8.66 31.77
CA ASP A 23 22.49 -7.88 30.73
C ASP A 23 22.32 -8.71 29.45
N ILE A 24 23.38 -9.42 29.03
CA ILE A 24 23.34 -10.28 27.83
C ILE A 24 22.25 -11.33 27.97
N GLU A 25 22.15 -12.00 29.12
CA GLU A 25 21.13 -13.02 29.37
C GLU A 25 19.71 -12.43 29.35
N SER A 26 19.52 -11.28 30.01
CA SER A 26 18.23 -10.56 30.04
C SER A 26 17.76 -10.15 28.64
N PHE A 27 18.65 -9.58 27.82
CA PHE A 27 18.32 -9.18 26.46
C PHE A 27 18.13 -10.38 25.52
N ARG A 28 18.86 -11.48 25.71
CA ARG A 28 18.59 -12.74 24.98
C ARG A 28 17.21 -13.29 25.31
N ASN A 29 16.79 -13.24 26.57
CA ASN A 29 15.44 -13.64 26.96
C ASN A 29 14.39 -12.73 26.30
N THR A 30 14.64 -11.41 26.29
CA THR A 30 13.79 -10.43 25.58
C THR A 30 13.69 -10.75 24.09
N TYR A 31 14.80 -11.05 23.44
CA TYR A 31 14.83 -11.47 22.04
C TYR A 31 13.99 -12.73 21.82
N ASN A 32 14.26 -13.81 22.56
CA ASN A 32 13.58 -15.09 22.39
C ASN A 32 12.05 -14.95 22.56
N ARG A 33 11.61 -14.29 23.64
CA ARG A 33 10.19 -14.05 23.89
C ARG A 33 9.59 -13.11 22.86
N GLY A 34 10.31 -12.05 22.48
CA GLY A 34 9.84 -11.07 21.50
C GLY A 34 9.66 -11.68 20.12
N THR A 35 10.61 -12.50 19.65
CA THR A 35 10.51 -13.22 18.39
C THR A 35 9.38 -14.25 18.41
N SER A 36 9.19 -14.97 19.53
CA SER A 36 8.04 -15.86 19.68
C SER A 36 6.71 -15.10 19.56
N LEU A 37 6.59 -13.95 20.21
CA LEU A 37 5.41 -13.12 20.16
C LEU A 37 5.15 -12.58 18.75
N LEU A 38 6.17 -12.04 18.07
CA LEU A 38 6.07 -11.56 16.69
C LEU A 38 5.69 -12.68 15.71
N SER A 39 6.18 -13.90 15.93
CA SER A 39 5.87 -15.05 15.08
C SER A 39 4.43 -15.53 15.26
N SER A 40 3.83 -15.33 16.43
CA SER A 40 2.41 -15.66 16.66
C SER A 40 1.42 -14.66 16.06
N MET A 41 1.88 -13.48 15.63
CA MET A 41 1.02 -12.43 15.04
C MET A 41 0.72 -12.75 13.58
N ILE A 42 -0.31 -13.57 13.37
CA ILE A 42 -0.77 -13.99 12.03
C ILE A 42 -1.96 -13.13 11.58
N GLN A 43 -2.82 -12.72 12.51
CA GLN A 43 -4.02 -11.98 12.17
C GLN A 43 -3.71 -10.50 11.87
N PRO A 44 -4.44 -9.88 10.92
CA PRO A 44 -4.26 -8.46 10.59
C PRO A 44 -4.27 -7.50 11.78
N ASP A 45 -5.15 -7.74 12.75
CA ASP A 45 -5.26 -6.91 13.95
C ASP A 45 -4.04 -7.04 14.86
N ASP A 46 -3.50 -8.24 15.01
CA ASP A 46 -2.31 -8.47 15.84
C ASP A 46 -1.09 -7.79 15.23
N ILE A 47 -0.91 -7.93 13.91
CA ILE A 47 0.17 -7.28 13.15
C ILE A 47 0.10 -5.75 13.29
N ARG A 48 -1.09 -5.16 13.13
CA ARG A 48 -1.29 -3.70 13.32
C ARG A 48 -0.94 -3.23 14.72
N ASN A 49 -1.16 -4.08 15.72
CA ASN A 49 -0.92 -3.79 17.13
C ASN A 49 0.47 -4.26 17.62
N ALA A 50 1.34 -4.78 16.74
CA ALA A 50 2.63 -5.35 17.11
C ALA A 50 3.47 -4.41 17.99
N GLU A 51 3.58 -3.13 17.62
CA GLU A 51 4.32 -2.13 18.39
C GLU A 51 3.77 -1.98 19.82
N ARG A 52 2.44 -1.94 19.97
CA ARG A 52 1.80 -1.83 21.28
C ARG A 52 2.10 -3.05 22.14
N PHE A 53 1.92 -4.25 21.58
CA PHE A 53 2.14 -5.50 22.30
C PHE A 53 3.61 -5.67 22.74
N ILE A 54 4.55 -5.44 21.83
CA ILE A 54 5.99 -5.54 22.12
C ILE A 54 6.42 -4.51 23.18
N ARG A 55 5.94 -3.27 23.09
CA ARG A 55 6.27 -2.24 24.08
C ARG A 55 5.76 -2.56 25.47
N VAL A 56 4.53 -3.05 25.58
CA VAL A 56 3.92 -3.37 26.87
C VAL A 56 4.62 -4.58 27.49
N GLU A 57 4.82 -5.64 26.71
CA GLU A 57 5.41 -6.90 27.19
C GLU A 57 6.84 -6.71 27.72
N PHE A 58 7.64 -5.89 27.05
CA PHE A 58 9.07 -5.73 27.36
C PHE A 58 9.43 -4.36 27.94
N SER A 59 8.44 -3.55 28.32
CA SER A 59 8.63 -2.20 28.89
C SER A 59 9.51 -1.27 28.04
N LEU A 60 9.39 -1.38 26.72
CA LEU A 60 10.19 -0.65 25.73
C LEU A 60 9.60 0.72 25.43
N TYR A 61 9.43 1.55 26.47
CA TYR A 61 8.83 2.88 26.37
C TYR A 61 9.84 3.97 25.98
N SER A 62 9.35 5.19 25.75
CA SER A 62 10.22 6.34 25.49
C SER A 62 11.12 6.61 26.68
N ARG A 63 12.40 6.94 26.43
CA ARG A 63 13.31 7.44 27.47
C ARG A 63 13.38 8.96 27.33
N TRP A 64 13.04 9.69 28.38
CA TRP A 64 13.14 11.14 28.44
C TRP A 64 14.61 11.55 28.54
N GLN A 65 14.98 12.60 27.81
CA GLN A 65 16.34 13.14 27.85
C GLN A 65 16.56 13.95 29.13
N GLY A 66 17.78 13.88 29.68
CA GLY A 66 18.17 14.67 30.85
C GLY A 66 17.99 13.94 32.19
N GLU A 67 17.45 12.72 32.17
CA GLU A 67 17.37 11.85 33.34
C GLU A 67 18.53 10.84 33.33
N PRO A 68 19.51 10.93 34.25
CA PRO A 68 20.74 10.13 34.20
C PRO A 68 20.50 8.62 34.12
N PHE A 69 19.50 8.11 34.85
CA PHE A 69 19.13 6.70 34.82
C PHE A 69 18.58 6.28 33.43
N GLN A 70 17.74 7.11 32.82
CA GLN A 70 17.14 6.81 31.53
C GLN A 70 18.16 6.92 30.38
N ASP A 71 19.11 7.87 30.48
CA ASP A 71 20.20 8.00 29.52
C ASP A 71 21.18 6.82 29.61
N ALA A 72 21.47 6.32 30.83
CA ALA A 72 22.27 5.12 31.04
C ALA A 72 21.58 3.86 30.49
N LEU A 73 20.26 3.72 30.71
CA LEU A 73 19.47 2.62 30.17
C LEU A 73 19.45 2.66 28.64
N ARG A 74 19.17 3.82 28.03
CA ARG A 74 19.21 4.00 26.57
C ARG A 74 20.57 3.59 25.99
N THR A 75 21.65 4.00 26.64
CA THR A 75 23.02 3.64 26.22
C THR A 75 23.23 2.13 26.26
N THR A 76 22.73 1.47 27.31
CA THR A 76 22.80 0.01 27.47
C THR A 76 21.97 -0.71 26.39
N GLU A 77 20.75 -0.24 26.12
CA GLU A 77 19.87 -0.77 25.07
C GLU A 77 20.48 -0.63 23.66
N ILE A 78 21.09 0.52 23.36
CA ILE A 78 21.81 0.72 22.08
C ILE A 78 23.00 -0.23 21.95
N LYS A 79 23.75 -0.47 23.04
CA LYS A 79 24.83 -1.47 23.04
C LYS A 79 24.29 -2.88 22.82
N ALA A 80 23.20 -3.26 23.49
CA ALA A 80 22.54 -4.56 23.34
C ALA A 80 22.13 -4.83 21.90
N VAL A 81 21.50 -3.85 21.26
CA VAL A 81 21.10 -3.91 19.84
C VAL A 81 22.30 -4.17 18.93
N LYS A 82 23.48 -3.64 19.25
CA LYS A 82 24.70 -3.85 18.45
C LYS A 82 25.37 -5.20 18.69
N GLN A 83 25.33 -5.70 19.93
CA GLN A 83 26.10 -6.87 20.36
C GLN A 83 25.31 -8.19 20.34
N ILE A 84 23.97 -8.14 20.33
CA ILE A 84 23.12 -9.33 20.42
C ILE A 84 22.42 -9.56 19.08
N PRO A 85 22.80 -10.60 18.33
CA PRO A 85 22.16 -10.95 17.06
C PRO A 85 20.65 -11.14 17.21
N GLY A 86 19.88 -10.69 16.23
CA GLY A 86 18.42 -10.84 16.19
C GLY A 86 17.64 -9.86 17.07
N LEU A 87 18.21 -9.36 18.18
CA LEU A 87 17.57 -8.35 19.04
C LEU A 87 17.06 -7.10 18.30
N PRO A 88 17.75 -6.58 17.27
CA PRO A 88 17.24 -5.45 16.49
C PRO A 88 15.81 -5.62 15.94
N SER A 89 15.40 -6.86 15.63
CA SER A 89 14.04 -7.16 15.11
C SER A 89 12.93 -6.88 16.13
N VAL A 90 13.23 -6.97 17.43
CA VAL A 90 12.32 -6.62 18.52
C VAL A 90 12.46 -5.13 18.85
N PHE A 91 13.68 -4.61 18.85
CA PHE A 91 13.96 -3.25 19.31
C PHE A 91 13.60 -2.16 18.29
N MET A 92 13.31 -2.49 17.03
CA MET A 92 12.71 -1.51 16.11
C MET A 92 11.32 -1.02 16.56
N PHE A 93 10.66 -1.73 17.48
CA PHE A 93 9.40 -1.31 18.10
C PHE A 93 9.57 -0.44 19.36
N HIS A 94 10.81 -0.12 19.76
CA HIS A 94 11.09 0.63 20.99
C HIS A 94 10.43 2.02 21.02
N GLY A 95 10.11 2.55 22.19
CA GLY A 95 9.50 3.87 22.40
C GLY A 95 10.44 5.05 22.11
N ASP A 96 11.72 4.85 22.42
CA ASP A 96 12.80 5.80 22.15
C ASP A 96 13.30 5.74 20.70
N GLY A 97 13.36 6.90 20.03
CA GLY A 97 13.79 7.02 18.64
C GLY A 97 15.25 6.67 18.38
N LEU A 98 16.16 6.95 19.32
CA LEU A 98 17.58 6.64 19.17
C LEU A 98 17.84 5.13 19.22
N VAL A 99 17.09 4.42 20.07
CA VAL A 99 17.14 2.95 20.15
C VAL A 99 16.57 2.33 18.88
N ARG A 100 15.44 2.86 18.36
CA ARG A 100 14.87 2.38 17.09
C ARG A 100 15.81 2.60 15.90
N GLU A 101 16.42 3.78 15.81
CA GLU A 101 17.40 4.09 14.77
C GLU A 101 18.58 3.10 14.82
N ALA A 102 19.14 2.89 16.02
CA ALA A 102 20.20 1.90 16.23
C ALA A 102 19.75 0.49 15.81
N ALA A 103 18.51 0.09 16.14
CA ALA A 103 17.97 -1.20 15.76
C ALA A 103 17.85 -1.37 14.24
N LEU A 104 17.28 -0.39 13.54
CA LEU A 104 17.17 -0.42 12.08
C LEU A 104 18.54 -0.53 11.41
N ASN A 105 19.54 0.21 11.90
CA ASN A 105 20.89 0.17 11.36
C ASN A 105 21.56 -1.20 11.50
N GLN A 106 21.20 -1.99 12.52
CA GLN A 106 21.74 -3.33 12.77
C GLN A 106 20.90 -4.48 12.18
N LEU A 107 19.80 -4.19 11.46
CA LEU A 107 19.02 -5.21 10.76
C LEU A 107 19.68 -5.53 9.40
N HIS A 108 20.33 -6.69 9.31
CA HIS A 108 21.03 -7.14 8.09
C HIS A 108 20.43 -8.41 7.46
N GLU A 109 19.64 -9.16 8.22
CA GLU A 109 19.04 -10.41 7.75
C GLU A 109 17.62 -10.19 7.20
N PRO A 110 17.17 -10.99 6.22
CA PRO A 110 15.81 -10.96 5.72
C PRO A 110 14.78 -11.10 6.85
N LEU A 111 13.66 -10.37 6.74
CA LEU A 111 12.62 -10.42 7.76
C LEU A 111 11.84 -11.74 7.67
N THR A 112 11.63 -12.38 8.82
CA THR A 112 11.01 -13.70 8.88
C THR A 112 9.54 -13.68 9.28
N THR A 113 9.01 -12.56 9.76
CA THR A 113 7.62 -12.43 10.22
C THR A 113 6.90 -11.24 9.59
N PRO A 114 5.59 -11.36 9.30
CA PRO A 114 4.79 -10.24 8.80
C PRO A 114 4.78 -9.05 9.76
N ALA A 115 4.76 -9.32 11.08
CA ALA A 115 4.85 -8.26 12.09
C ALA A 115 6.13 -7.42 11.94
N CYS A 116 7.26 -8.07 11.65
CA CYS A 116 8.51 -7.35 11.41
C CYS A 116 8.45 -6.50 10.13
N VAL A 117 7.92 -7.04 9.03
CA VAL A 117 7.77 -6.28 7.77
C VAL A 117 6.85 -5.08 7.98
N TYR A 118 5.72 -5.26 8.68
CA TYR A 118 4.82 -4.15 9.03
C TYR A 118 5.51 -3.11 9.90
N GLY A 119 6.26 -3.53 10.93
CA GLY A 119 7.03 -2.65 11.80
C GLY A 119 8.00 -1.77 11.01
N LEU A 120 8.75 -2.37 10.07
CA LEU A 120 9.69 -1.66 9.22
C LEU A 120 9.00 -0.62 8.33
N PHE A 121 7.91 -1.00 7.64
CA PHE A 121 7.13 -0.04 6.85
C PHE A 121 6.54 1.09 7.72
N TRP A 122 6.06 0.76 8.90
CA TRP A 122 5.52 1.73 9.84
C TRP A 122 6.58 2.75 10.31
N ARG A 123 7.87 2.40 10.33
CA ARG A 123 8.96 3.34 10.62
C ARG A 123 9.20 4.39 9.53
N LEU A 124 8.70 4.19 8.30
CA LEU A 124 8.68 5.27 7.30
C LEU A 124 7.70 6.40 7.66
N ASN A 125 6.81 6.17 8.63
CA ASN A 125 5.89 7.18 9.18
C ASN A 125 6.30 7.61 10.61
N ASP A 126 7.53 7.31 11.04
CA ASP A 126 8.03 7.67 12.37
C ASP A 126 8.05 9.19 12.59
N TRP A 127 8.00 9.64 13.84
CA TRP A 127 8.08 11.06 14.18
C TRP A 127 9.51 11.61 13.97
N ALA A 128 10.54 10.80 14.23
CA ALA A 128 11.94 11.19 14.09
C ALA A 128 12.42 11.01 12.63
N PRO A 129 12.94 12.06 11.97
CA PRO A 129 13.42 11.96 10.59
C PRO A 129 14.59 10.98 10.43
N GLN A 130 15.47 10.87 11.43
CA GLN A 130 16.59 9.93 11.42
C GLN A 130 16.11 8.47 11.38
N VAL A 131 15.04 8.16 12.13
CA VAL A 131 14.43 6.82 12.12
C VAL A 131 13.79 6.53 10.77
N ARG A 132 13.13 7.52 10.14
CA ARG A 132 12.59 7.34 8.78
C ARG A 132 13.69 7.04 7.77
N GLN A 133 14.80 7.76 7.82
CA GLN A 133 15.95 7.50 6.95
C GLN A 133 16.55 6.11 7.18
N ALA A 134 16.74 5.71 8.44
CA ALA A 134 17.23 4.38 8.79
C ALA A 134 16.28 3.28 8.29
N ALA A 135 14.96 3.51 8.37
CA ALA A 135 13.96 2.59 7.86
C ALA A 135 14.03 2.45 6.33
N GLN A 136 14.16 3.56 5.59
CA GLN A 136 14.33 3.54 4.14
C GLN A 136 15.59 2.76 3.73
N ASN A 137 16.72 3.03 4.38
CA ASN A 137 17.98 2.32 4.13
C ASN A 137 17.84 0.83 4.42
N THR A 138 17.11 0.47 5.48
CA THR A 138 16.86 -0.92 5.88
C THR A 138 15.92 -1.62 4.90
N LEU A 139 14.87 -0.95 4.42
CA LEU A 139 13.99 -1.48 3.38
C LEU A 139 14.78 -1.78 2.10
N ASN A 140 15.57 -0.83 1.61
CA ASN A 140 16.39 -1.01 0.42
C ASN A 140 17.37 -2.19 0.56
N ARG A 141 17.87 -2.42 1.77
CA ARG A 141 18.80 -3.53 2.07
C ARG A 141 18.08 -4.89 2.15
N LEU A 142 16.94 -4.97 2.83
CA LEU A 142 16.34 -6.26 3.22
C LEU A 142 15.20 -6.72 2.31
N MET A 143 14.50 -5.77 1.67
CA MET A 143 13.27 -6.10 0.96
C MET A 143 13.51 -6.95 -0.26
N THR A 144 14.68 -6.93 -0.90
CA THR A 144 14.94 -7.82 -2.05
C THR A 144 15.02 -9.30 -1.63
N ALA A 145 15.56 -9.59 -0.45
CA ALA A 145 15.76 -10.95 0.05
C ALA A 145 14.64 -11.47 0.95
N THR A 146 13.76 -10.58 1.45
CA THR A 146 12.62 -10.97 2.29
C THR A 146 11.59 -11.76 1.47
N PRO A 147 11.14 -12.95 1.90
CA PRO A 147 10.22 -13.78 1.12
C PRO A 147 8.85 -13.13 0.89
N ALA A 148 8.27 -13.30 -0.31
CA ALA A 148 6.95 -12.76 -0.64
C ALA A 148 5.83 -13.21 0.32
N VAL A 149 5.89 -14.45 0.82
CA VAL A 149 4.92 -15.00 1.80
C VAL A 149 4.88 -14.21 3.12
N VAL A 150 5.97 -13.52 3.46
CA VAL A 150 6.04 -12.65 4.64
C VAL A 150 5.56 -11.23 4.32
N ILE A 151 5.79 -10.76 3.09
CA ILE A 151 5.49 -9.39 2.64
C ILE A 151 4.01 -9.20 2.29
N VAL A 152 3.43 -10.11 1.50
CA VAL A 152 2.07 -9.97 0.97
C VAL A 152 1.00 -9.80 2.05
N PRO A 153 1.03 -10.55 3.18
CA PRO A 153 0.11 -10.32 4.29
C PRO A 153 0.16 -8.88 4.81
N VAL A 154 1.35 -8.27 4.83
CA VAL A 154 1.53 -6.88 5.27
C VAL A 154 0.97 -5.90 4.25
N LEU A 155 1.20 -6.11 2.96
CA LEU A 155 0.67 -5.23 1.92
C LEU A 155 -0.86 -5.13 1.99
N ARG A 156 -1.55 -6.24 2.27
CA ARG A 156 -3.01 -6.26 2.47
C ARG A 156 -3.48 -5.38 3.62
N ILE A 157 -2.69 -5.30 4.69
CA ILE A 157 -2.97 -4.48 5.87
C ILE A 157 -2.63 -3.01 5.60
N LEU A 158 -1.51 -2.79 4.91
CA LEU A 158 -0.91 -1.49 4.71
C LEU A 158 -1.63 -0.67 3.64
N LEU A 159 -1.87 -1.24 2.45
CA LEU A 159 -2.41 -0.54 1.28
C LEU A 159 -3.72 0.24 1.56
N PRO A 160 -4.71 -0.30 2.31
CA PRO A 160 -5.92 0.48 2.63
C PRO A 160 -5.67 1.74 3.48
N HIS A 161 -4.49 1.85 4.11
CA HIS A 161 -4.22 2.85 5.14
C HIS A 161 -3.02 3.77 4.83
N VAL A 162 -2.15 3.43 3.88
CA VAL A 162 -0.97 4.26 3.54
C VAL A 162 -1.32 5.70 3.23
N MET A 163 -2.47 5.93 2.58
CA MET A 163 -2.93 7.26 2.23
C MET A 163 -3.34 8.11 3.44
N ASN A 164 -3.42 7.54 4.65
CA ASN A 164 -3.71 8.27 5.88
C ASN A 164 -2.46 8.53 6.74
N TRP A 165 -1.29 8.03 6.35
CA TRP A 165 -0.05 8.18 7.12
C TRP A 165 0.57 9.56 6.89
N GLY A 166 0.26 10.52 7.76
CA GLY A 166 0.60 11.94 7.55
C GLY A 166 2.09 12.26 7.31
N ARG A 167 3.03 11.42 7.79
CA ARG A 167 4.49 11.60 7.61
C ARG A 167 5.08 10.67 6.54
N TRP A 168 4.25 9.83 5.95
CA TRP A 168 4.59 9.06 4.77
C TRP A 168 4.70 10.01 3.58
N THR A 169 5.94 10.28 3.21
CA THR A 169 6.37 11.16 2.11
C THR A 169 6.67 10.33 0.85
N GLN A 170 7.35 10.94 -0.12
CA GLN A 170 7.71 10.29 -1.39
C GLN A 170 8.54 9.02 -1.17
N GLU A 171 9.43 9.02 -0.19
CA GLU A 171 10.32 7.89 0.14
C GLU A 171 9.56 6.61 0.49
N GLY A 172 8.42 6.76 1.16
CA GLY A 172 7.56 5.62 1.46
C GLY A 172 6.86 5.08 0.23
N GLN A 173 6.37 5.98 -0.64
CA GLN A 173 5.77 5.58 -1.91
C GLN A 173 6.77 4.84 -2.80
N GLU A 174 8.00 5.35 -2.91
CA GLU A 174 9.09 4.70 -3.65
C GLU A 174 9.40 3.30 -3.08
N ALA A 175 9.45 3.15 -1.75
CA ALA A 175 9.67 1.85 -1.13
C ALA A 175 8.54 0.84 -1.44
N LEU A 176 7.28 1.31 -1.46
CA LEU A 176 6.14 0.49 -1.86
C LEU A 176 6.21 0.12 -3.35
N ASP A 177 6.54 1.07 -4.21
CA ASP A 177 6.64 0.85 -5.66
C ASP A 177 7.75 -0.15 -6.00
N VAL A 178 8.92 -0.04 -5.36
CA VAL A 178 10.01 -1.03 -5.49
C VAL A 178 9.56 -2.41 -5.02
N THR A 179 8.84 -2.48 -3.89
CA THR A 179 8.32 -3.76 -3.37
C THR A 179 7.31 -4.40 -4.33
N LEU A 180 6.42 -3.60 -4.93
CA LEU A 180 5.43 -4.05 -5.91
C LEU A 180 6.03 -4.37 -7.29
N THR A 181 7.27 -3.96 -7.56
CA THR A 181 7.98 -4.28 -8.81
C THR A 181 8.60 -5.69 -8.75
N ARG A 182 8.71 -6.30 -7.56
CA ARG A 182 9.17 -7.68 -7.43
C ARG A 182 8.14 -8.67 -7.99
N PRO A 183 8.49 -9.50 -8.99
CA PRO A 183 7.53 -10.41 -9.62
C PRO A 183 6.88 -11.41 -8.66
N ASP A 184 7.64 -11.97 -7.71
CA ASP A 184 7.14 -12.96 -6.75
C ASP A 184 6.15 -12.35 -5.74
N VAL A 185 6.40 -11.12 -5.29
CA VAL A 185 5.49 -10.36 -4.43
C VAL A 185 4.23 -9.97 -5.20
N LEU A 186 4.40 -9.45 -6.41
CA LEU A 186 3.30 -8.99 -7.23
C LEU A 186 2.36 -10.13 -7.61
N GLU A 187 2.88 -11.24 -8.13
CA GLU A 187 2.06 -12.41 -8.49
C GLU A 187 1.28 -12.95 -7.29
N MET A 188 1.94 -13.10 -6.14
CA MET A 188 1.28 -13.59 -4.92
C MET A 188 0.21 -12.61 -4.41
N LEU A 189 0.43 -11.30 -4.54
CA LEU A 189 -0.57 -10.29 -4.21
C LEU A 189 -1.76 -10.31 -5.18
N ILE A 190 -1.51 -10.46 -6.49
CA ILE A 190 -2.56 -10.58 -7.50
C ILE A 190 -3.37 -11.88 -7.28
N ASP A 191 -2.71 -13.00 -6.97
CA ASP A 191 -3.35 -14.26 -6.61
C ASP A 191 -4.32 -14.08 -5.43
N ASP A 192 -3.88 -13.41 -4.37
CA ASP A 192 -4.72 -13.11 -3.22
C ASP A 192 -5.93 -12.23 -3.60
N ILE A 193 -5.71 -11.13 -4.34
CA ILE A 193 -6.78 -10.22 -4.78
C ILE A 193 -7.80 -10.93 -5.67
N VAL A 194 -7.35 -11.80 -6.57
CA VAL A 194 -8.21 -12.56 -7.48
C VAL A 194 -9.05 -13.59 -6.73
N THR A 195 -8.48 -14.24 -5.72
CA THR A 195 -9.12 -15.36 -5.01
C THR A 195 -9.95 -14.93 -3.79
N THR A 196 -9.60 -13.80 -3.16
CA THR A 196 -10.23 -13.37 -1.92
C THR A 196 -11.66 -12.86 -2.12
N ARG A 197 -12.47 -13.00 -1.06
CA ARG A 197 -13.87 -12.56 -1.02
C ARG A 197 -14.09 -11.38 -0.04
N GLN A 198 -13.02 -10.80 0.48
CA GLN A 198 -13.08 -9.72 1.46
C GLN A 198 -13.51 -8.38 0.84
N ALA A 199 -14.35 -7.61 1.51
CA ALA A 199 -15.02 -6.45 0.93
C ALA A 199 -14.16 -5.18 0.73
N GLN A 200 -12.90 -5.13 1.21
CA GLN A 200 -12.06 -3.92 1.22
C GLN A 200 -11.00 -3.84 0.10
N LEU A 201 -11.17 -4.59 -0.99
CA LEU A 201 -10.17 -4.63 -2.06
C LEU A 201 -10.17 -3.40 -2.97
N GLY A 202 -11.23 -2.59 -3.00
CA GLY A 202 -11.29 -1.42 -3.88
C GLY A 202 -10.20 -0.38 -3.61
N TYR A 203 -9.80 -0.19 -2.34
CA TYR A 203 -8.67 0.68 -2.01
C TYR A 203 -7.34 0.03 -2.41
N GLN A 204 -7.17 -1.25 -2.08
CA GLN A 204 -5.96 -1.99 -2.43
C GLN A 204 -5.72 -1.98 -3.94
N PHE A 205 -6.75 -2.26 -4.73
CA PHE A 205 -6.69 -2.20 -6.20
C PHE A 205 -6.21 -0.83 -6.68
N ARG A 206 -6.79 0.27 -6.17
CA ARG A 206 -6.38 1.61 -6.60
C ARG A 206 -4.93 1.92 -6.24
N GLU A 207 -4.48 1.48 -5.07
CA GLU A 207 -3.10 1.71 -4.63
C GLU A 207 -2.11 0.88 -5.44
N ILE A 208 -2.37 -0.42 -5.68
CA ILE A 208 -1.45 -1.24 -6.51
C ILE A 208 -1.41 -0.74 -7.94
N CYS A 209 -2.55 -0.32 -8.51
CA CYS A 209 -2.61 0.16 -9.88
C CYS A 209 -1.92 1.51 -10.06
N ARG A 210 -1.33 2.12 -9.04
CA ARG A 210 -0.37 3.23 -9.23
C ARG A 210 0.92 2.75 -9.88
N ASN A 211 1.31 1.50 -9.63
CA ASN A 211 2.50 0.89 -10.20
C ASN A 211 2.18 0.31 -11.61
N PRO A 212 2.91 0.71 -12.67
CA PRO A 212 2.72 0.17 -14.03
C PRO A 212 2.94 -1.33 -14.17
N ALA A 213 3.73 -1.97 -13.29
CA ALA A 213 3.94 -3.42 -13.30
C ALA A 213 2.64 -4.21 -13.14
N VAL A 214 1.59 -3.58 -12.58
CA VAL A 214 0.27 -4.19 -12.42
C VAL A 214 -0.49 -4.33 -13.74
N ASP A 215 -0.15 -3.56 -14.77
CA ASP A 215 -0.95 -3.47 -16.01
C ASP A 215 -1.12 -4.82 -16.70
N GLN A 216 -0.05 -5.61 -16.76
CA GLN A 216 -0.06 -6.97 -17.34
C GLN A 216 -1.01 -7.95 -16.62
N HIS A 217 -1.42 -7.63 -15.39
CA HIS A 217 -2.32 -8.46 -14.59
C HIS A 217 -3.78 -7.98 -14.63
N LEU A 218 -4.08 -6.83 -15.24
CA LEU A 218 -5.43 -6.27 -15.27
C LEU A 218 -6.43 -7.20 -15.96
N GLU A 219 -6.05 -7.83 -17.07
CA GLU A 219 -6.92 -8.82 -17.75
C GLU A 219 -7.20 -10.01 -16.84
N ARG A 220 -6.17 -10.54 -16.18
CA ARG A 220 -6.32 -11.65 -15.23
C ARG A 220 -7.30 -11.28 -14.11
N MET A 221 -7.21 -10.07 -13.56
CA MET A 221 -8.14 -9.58 -12.55
C MET A 221 -9.56 -9.44 -13.10
N PHE A 222 -9.72 -8.93 -14.33
CA PHE A 222 -11.00 -8.85 -14.99
C PHE A 222 -11.66 -10.22 -15.17
N TYR A 223 -10.95 -11.22 -15.68
CA TYR A 223 -11.53 -12.53 -15.96
C TYR A 223 -11.73 -13.41 -14.71
N LYS A 224 -10.79 -13.36 -13.75
CA LYS A 224 -10.72 -14.35 -12.68
C LYS A 224 -11.13 -13.86 -11.30
N ALA A 225 -11.18 -12.54 -11.06
CA ALA A 225 -11.45 -12.05 -9.71
C ALA A 225 -12.83 -12.48 -9.21
N GLN A 226 -12.90 -12.97 -7.98
CA GLN A 226 -14.17 -13.43 -7.38
C GLN A 226 -15.16 -12.26 -7.19
N LEU A 227 -14.64 -11.10 -6.77
CA LEU A 227 -15.44 -9.93 -6.45
C LEU A 227 -15.80 -9.10 -7.69
N PRO A 228 -17.09 -8.85 -7.96
CA PRO A 228 -17.53 -8.10 -9.14
C PRO A 228 -16.93 -6.70 -9.26
N HIS A 229 -16.74 -5.99 -8.14
CA HIS A 229 -16.21 -4.63 -8.18
C HIS A 229 -14.76 -4.59 -8.66
N ILE A 230 -13.95 -5.62 -8.38
CA ILE A 230 -12.58 -5.73 -8.92
C ILE A 230 -12.61 -6.01 -10.42
N ARG A 231 -13.48 -6.93 -10.88
CA ARG A 231 -13.67 -7.16 -12.32
C ARG A 231 -14.10 -5.88 -13.03
N THR A 232 -15.04 -5.12 -12.44
CA THR A 232 -15.48 -3.83 -12.97
C THR A 232 -14.35 -2.81 -13.03
N MET A 233 -13.53 -2.69 -11.98
CA MET A 233 -12.41 -1.73 -11.94
C MET A 233 -11.30 -2.10 -12.93
N ALA A 234 -10.99 -3.39 -13.08
CA ALA A 234 -10.05 -3.87 -14.08
C ALA A 234 -10.57 -3.61 -15.51
N LEU A 235 -11.84 -3.93 -15.77
CA LEU A 235 -12.47 -3.62 -17.06
C LEU A 235 -12.51 -2.11 -17.35
N ASP A 236 -12.77 -1.29 -16.33
CA ASP A 236 -12.75 0.17 -16.43
C ASP A 236 -11.37 0.69 -16.81
N ALA A 237 -10.31 0.21 -16.14
CA ALA A 237 -8.93 0.56 -16.42
C ALA A 237 -8.49 0.13 -17.82
N LEU A 238 -8.79 -1.10 -18.22
CA LEU A 238 -8.47 -1.62 -19.56
C LEU A 238 -9.19 -0.80 -20.64
N LEU A 239 -10.52 -0.65 -20.57
CA LEU A 239 -11.28 0.05 -21.62
C LEU A 239 -10.97 1.54 -21.70
N SER A 240 -10.67 2.19 -20.58
CA SER A 240 -10.30 3.62 -20.57
C SER A 240 -8.81 3.86 -20.83
N GLN A 241 -7.99 2.80 -20.82
CA GLN A 241 -6.53 2.88 -20.88
C GLN A 241 -5.95 3.84 -19.83
N THR A 242 -6.63 4.00 -18.69
CA THR A 242 -6.28 4.95 -17.64
C THR A 242 -6.65 4.38 -16.27
N VAL A 243 -5.78 4.57 -15.29
CA VAL A 243 -6.09 4.32 -13.87
C VAL A 243 -6.20 5.66 -13.15
N ILE A 244 -7.21 5.79 -12.28
CA ILE A 244 -7.47 7.02 -11.49
C ILE A 244 -7.51 6.70 -9.98
N TRP A 245 -6.78 7.47 -9.18
CA TRP A 245 -6.76 7.35 -7.72
C TRP A 245 -6.87 8.70 -7.00
N PRO A 246 -7.48 8.74 -5.80
CA PRO A 246 -7.57 9.96 -5.02
C PRO A 246 -6.20 10.34 -4.43
N THR A 247 -5.88 11.62 -4.39
CA THR A 247 -4.74 12.14 -3.61
C THR A 247 -5.16 12.50 -2.20
N ARG A 248 -4.26 12.99 -1.35
CA ARG A 248 -4.63 13.58 -0.05
C ARG A 248 -5.16 15.01 -0.17
N GLU A 249 -4.89 15.65 -1.31
CA GLU A 249 -5.20 17.05 -1.53
C GLU A 249 -6.69 17.24 -1.79
N ARG A 250 -7.19 18.38 -1.31
CA ARG A 250 -8.56 18.83 -1.53
C ARG A 250 -8.53 20.20 -2.15
N ARG A 251 -9.28 20.39 -3.22
CA ARG A 251 -9.37 21.66 -3.94
C ARG A 251 -10.71 22.33 -3.67
N LYS A 252 -10.69 23.64 -3.50
CA LYS A 252 -11.89 24.47 -3.34
C LYS A 252 -12.38 24.89 -4.73
N VAL A 253 -13.46 24.28 -5.20
CA VAL A 253 -14.08 24.59 -6.49
C VAL A 253 -15.19 25.61 -6.27
N CYS A 254 -15.12 26.73 -6.99
CA CYS A 254 -16.17 27.74 -6.96
C CYS A 254 -17.41 27.20 -7.67
N ILE A 255 -18.53 27.13 -6.96
CA ILE A 255 -19.83 26.79 -7.54
C ILE A 255 -20.48 28.07 -8.07
N ASP A 256 -20.41 29.15 -7.29
CA ASP A 256 -20.97 30.45 -7.63
C ASP A 256 -20.05 31.54 -7.09
N ARG A 257 -19.47 32.31 -8.01
CA ARG A 257 -18.50 33.36 -7.69
C ARG A 257 -19.16 34.60 -7.11
N TYR A 258 -20.41 34.88 -7.46
CA TYR A 258 -21.17 36.04 -7.00
C TYR A 258 -21.71 35.83 -5.59
N MET A 259 -22.18 34.62 -5.28
CA MET A 259 -22.65 34.25 -3.93
C MET A 259 -21.55 33.76 -2.99
N GLY A 260 -20.29 33.72 -3.44
CA GLY A 260 -19.16 33.21 -2.65
C GLY A 260 -19.31 31.75 -2.24
N ARG A 261 -20.00 30.92 -3.04
CA ARG A 261 -20.25 29.51 -2.74
C ARG A 261 -19.15 28.62 -3.32
N TYR A 262 -18.65 27.72 -2.49
CA TYR A 262 -17.59 26.79 -2.87
C TYR A 262 -17.90 25.38 -2.37
N ARG A 263 -17.41 24.39 -3.12
CA ARG A 263 -17.38 22.98 -2.71
C ARG A 263 -15.94 22.53 -2.60
N ILE A 264 -15.66 21.73 -1.57
CA ILE A 264 -14.39 21.03 -1.45
C ILE A 264 -14.50 19.73 -2.24
N GLU A 265 -13.62 19.54 -3.21
CA GLU A 265 -13.53 18.33 -4.02
C GLU A 265 -12.21 17.60 -3.76
N GLN A 266 -12.25 16.27 -3.85
CA GLN A 266 -11.05 15.44 -3.81
C GLN A 266 -10.27 15.64 -5.11
N VAL A 267 -8.96 15.85 -5.00
CA VAL A 267 -8.07 15.84 -6.17
C VAL A 267 -7.78 14.39 -6.55
N PHE A 268 -7.77 14.10 -7.85
CA PHE A 268 -7.44 12.79 -8.39
C PHE A 268 -6.22 12.89 -9.28
N LEU A 269 -5.35 11.90 -9.19
CA LEU A 269 -4.29 11.67 -10.16
C LEU A 269 -4.69 10.53 -11.08
N LYS A 270 -4.05 10.52 -12.26
CA LYS A 270 -4.23 9.48 -13.25
C LYS A 270 -2.89 9.11 -13.88
N ARG A 271 -2.80 7.89 -14.39
CA ARG A 271 -1.79 7.46 -15.34
C ARG A 271 -2.42 6.64 -16.45
N ASP A 272 -1.72 6.54 -17.56
CA ASP A 272 -2.10 5.68 -18.66
C ASP A 272 -1.72 4.23 -18.36
N VAL A 273 -2.51 3.31 -18.91
CA VAL A 273 -2.25 1.87 -18.91
C VAL A 273 -1.45 1.54 -20.17
N THR A 274 -0.41 0.71 -20.05
CA THR A 274 0.54 0.48 -21.16
C THR A 274 0.28 -0.78 -21.99
N VAL A 275 -0.71 -1.61 -21.60
CA VAL A 275 -1.01 -2.86 -22.30
C VAL A 275 -1.93 -2.63 -23.49
N ASN A 276 -1.57 -3.22 -24.63
CA ASN A 276 -2.44 -3.25 -25.78
C ASN A 276 -3.59 -4.22 -25.53
N ILE A 277 -4.81 -3.78 -25.81
CA ILE A 277 -6.03 -4.54 -25.55
C ILE A 277 -6.84 -4.71 -26.83
N ASP A 278 -7.66 -5.75 -26.88
CA ASP A 278 -8.78 -5.83 -27.80
C ASP A 278 -10.06 -5.36 -27.09
N PRO A 279 -10.56 -4.12 -27.36
CA PRO A 279 -11.77 -3.62 -26.72
C PRO A 279 -12.99 -4.49 -27.01
N TYR A 280 -13.08 -5.13 -28.18
CA TYR A 280 -14.22 -5.97 -28.54
C TYR A 280 -14.30 -7.18 -27.61
N SER A 281 -13.21 -7.94 -27.47
CA SER A 281 -13.16 -9.12 -26.59
C SER A 281 -13.47 -8.77 -25.14
N LEU A 282 -12.99 -7.63 -24.64
CA LEU A 282 -13.27 -7.17 -23.27
C LEU A 282 -14.74 -6.80 -23.08
N ILE A 283 -15.34 -6.07 -24.02
CA ILE A 283 -16.76 -5.69 -23.96
C ILE A 283 -17.65 -6.93 -24.05
N ALA A 284 -17.34 -7.86 -24.97
CA ALA A 284 -18.09 -9.11 -25.12
C ALA A 284 -18.05 -9.95 -23.83
N ALA A 285 -16.86 -10.15 -23.27
CA ALA A 285 -16.70 -10.86 -22.00
C ALA A 285 -17.45 -10.15 -20.85
N GLY A 286 -17.36 -8.83 -20.79
CA GLY A 286 -18.01 -8.04 -19.74
C GLY A 286 -19.54 -8.06 -19.84
N ALA A 287 -20.08 -8.13 -21.06
CA ALA A 287 -21.52 -8.27 -21.31
C ALA A 287 -22.07 -9.63 -20.86
N LEU A 288 -21.26 -10.68 -20.87
CA LEU A 288 -21.63 -12.02 -20.40
C LEU A 288 -21.42 -12.23 -18.89
N ASP A 289 -20.89 -11.25 -18.17
CA ASP A 289 -20.59 -11.40 -16.74
C ASP A 289 -21.88 -11.61 -15.91
N ARG A 290 -21.80 -12.53 -14.93
CA ARG A 290 -22.90 -12.80 -13.98
C ARG A 290 -23.38 -11.56 -13.22
N ALA A 291 -22.49 -10.60 -12.96
CA ALA A 291 -22.79 -9.43 -12.14
C ALA A 291 -23.21 -8.22 -13.00
N ALA A 292 -24.38 -7.67 -12.69
CA ALA A 292 -24.95 -6.52 -13.40
C ALA A 292 -24.03 -5.28 -13.42
N ILE A 293 -23.20 -5.09 -12.38
CA ILE A 293 -22.24 -3.97 -12.32
C ILE A 293 -21.14 -4.08 -13.39
N VAL A 294 -20.70 -5.29 -13.72
CA VAL A 294 -19.71 -5.54 -14.78
C VAL A 294 -20.37 -5.35 -16.15
N ARG A 295 -21.55 -5.94 -16.38
CA ARG A 295 -22.31 -5.74 -17.62
C ARG A 295 -22.64 -4.28 -17.89
N LYS A 296 -22.98 -3.51 -16.84
CA LYS A 296 -23.18 -2.05 -16.94
C LYS A 296 -21.91 -1.32 -17.38
N ARG A 297 -20.74 -1.76 -16.91
CA ARG A 297 -19.46 -1.18 -17.36
C ARG A 297 -19.15 -1.57 -18.80
N ALA A 298 -19.42 -2.80 -19.21
CA ALA A 298 -19.31 -3.22 -20.62
C ALA A 298 -20.23 -2.40 -21.53
N ALA A 299 -21.48 -2.15 -21.12
CA ALA A 299 -22.41 -1.26 -21.83
C ALA A 299 -21.90 0.19 -21.91
N SER A 300 -21.12 0.64 -20.93
CA SER A 300 -20.44 1.94 -21.00
C SER A 300 -19.27 1.92 -22.00
N GLY A 301 -18.60 0.77 -22.15
CA GLY A 301 -17.65 0.50 -23.23
C GLY A 301 -18.29 0.59 -24.62
N LEU A 302 -19.47 -0.03 -24.82
CA LEU A 302 -20.22 0.09 -26.09
C LEU A 302 -20.37 1.55 -26.51
N ILE A 303 -20.80 2.42 -25.58
CA ILE A 303 -20.97 3.86 -25.84
C ILE A 303 -19.65 4.54 -26.22
N ALA A 304 -18.56 4.20 -25.54
CA ALA A 304 -17.24 4.81 -25.78
C ALA A 304 -16.67 4.41 -27.15
N PHE A 305 -16.85 3.15 -27.55
CA PHE A 305 -16.29 2.58 -28.78
C PHE A 305 -17.28 2.54 -29.96
N ARG A 306 -18.46 3.17 -29.83
CA ARG A 306 -19.55 3.11 -30.83
C ARG A 306 -19.17 3.54 -32.25
N ASN A 307 -18.18 4.43 -32.37
CA ASN A 307 -17.71 4.98 -33.64
C ASN A 307 -16.41 4.32 -34.12
N HIS A 308 -16.01 3.20 -33.51
CA HIS A 308 -14.80 2.49 -33.91
C HIS A 308 -15.03 1.79 -35.26
N PRO A 309 -14.24 2.11 -36.32
CA PRO A 309 -14.53 1.69 -37.69
C PRO A 309 -14.66 0.17 -37.87
N GLU A 310 -13.83 -0.60 -37.17
CA GLU A 310 -13.71 -2.05 -37.39
C GLU A 310 -14.63 -2.92 -36.50
N ILE A 311 -15.03 -2.41 -35.33
CA ILE A 311 -15.77 -3.21 -34.33
C ILE A 311 -17.22 -2.74 -34.16
N GLY A 312 -17.59 -1.55 -34.65
CA GLY A 312 -18.90 -0.95 -34.41
C GLY A 312 -20.09 -1.85 -34.75
N SER A 313 -20.05 -2.56 -35.89
CA SER A 313 -21.09 -3.52 -36.27
C SER A 313 -21.19 -4.70 -35.29
N LYS A 314 -20.06 -5.22 -34.82
CA LYS A 314 -20.03 -6.29 -33.82
C LYS A 314 -20.51 -5.81 -32.44
N LEU A 315 -20.34 -4.53 -32.13
CA LEU A 315 -20.86 -3.94 -30.88
C LEU A 315 -22.40 -3.87 -30.90
N ASP A 316 -23.02 -3.68 -32.07
CA ASP A 316 -24.48 -3.67 -32.21
C ASP A 316 -25.09 -5.05 -31.85
N GLU A 317 -24.40 -6.16 -32.18
CA GLU A 317 -24.81 -7.52 -31.76
C GLU A 317 -24.79 -7.69 -30.24
N ILE A 318 -23.74 -7.18 -29.58
CA ILE A 318 -23.63 -7.21 -28.12
C ILE A 318 -24.73 -6.34 -27.49
N ALA A 319 -24.98 -5.14 -28.03
CA ALA A 319 -26.03 -4.26 -27.55
C ALA A 319 -27.42 -4.93 -27.61
N ALA A 320 -27.72 -5.63 -28.71
CA ALA A 320 -28.96 -6.39 -28.87
C ALA A 320 -29.13 -7.46 -27.78
N SER A 321 -28.06 -8.16 -27.42
CA SER A 321 -28.09 -9.17 -26.34
C SER A 321 -28.38 -8.57 -24.95
N LEU A 322 -27.97 -7.33 -24.71
CA LEU A 322 -28.15 -6.61 -23.43
C LEU A 322 -29.46 -5.80 -23.36
N LYS A 323 -30.22 -5.69 -24.45
CA LYS A 323 -31.46 -4.91 -24.52
C LYS A 323 -32.49 -5.33 -23.47
N ASN A 324 -32.59 -6.64 -23.24
CA ASN A 324 -33.51 -7.23 -22.26
C ASN A 324 -32.80 -7.64 -20.96
N ASP A 325 -31.65 -7.03 -20.63
CA ASP A 325 -30.92 -7.34 -19.39
C ASP A 325 -31.83 -7.17 -18.17
N PRO A 326 -31.79 -8.06 -17.16
CA PRO A 326 -32.60 -7.92 -15.94
C PRO A 326 -32.39 -6.58 -15.21
N SER A 327 -31.20 -6.00 -15.28
CA SER A 327 -30.84 -4.75 -14.63
C SER A 327 -31.30 -3.54 -15.43
N ALA A 328 -32.17 -2.72 -14.84
CA ALA A 328 -32.60 -1.44 -15.42
C ALA A 328 -31.42 -0.50 -15.72
N ALA A 329 -30.36 -0.56 -14.91
CA ALA A 329 -29.17 0.27 -15.12
C ALA A 329 -28.33 -0.15 -16.33
N VAL A 330 -28.41 -1.42 -16.74
CA VAL A 330 -27.80 -1.91 -17.98
C VAL A 330 -28.67 -1.49 -19.16
N ARG A 331 -29.97 -1.77 -19.12
CA ARG A 331 -30.93 -1.38 -20.17
C ARG A 331 -30.85 0.11 -20.50
N GLY A 332 -30.86 0.98 -19.49
CA GLY A 332 -30.74 2.42 -19.72
C GLY A 332 -29.42 2.87 -20.39
N ARG A 333 -28.33 2.09 -20.28
CA ARG A 333 -27.10 2.33 -21.04
C ARG A 333 -27.23 1.89 -22.50
N ILE A 334 -27.93 0.79 -22.75
CA ILE A 334 -28.23 0.30 -24.11
C ILE A 334 -29.17 1.27 -24.83
N ASP A 335 -30.22 1.75 -24.17
CA ASP A 335 -31.13 2.75 -24.75
C ASP A 335 -30.37 4.02 -25.17
N PHE A 336 -29.40 4.45 -24.34
CA PHE A 336 -28.53 5.58 -24.68
C PHE A 336 -27.63 5.28 -25.88
N TYR A 337 -27.05 4.08 -25.95
CA TYR A 337 -26.22 3.63 -27.07
C TYR A 337 -27.01 3.61 -28.38
N GLU A 338 -28.18 2.97 -28.41
CA GLU A 338 -29.04 2.87 -29.60
C GLU A 338 -29.46 4.26 -30.10
N ARG A 339 -29.89 5.15 -29.19
CA ARG A 339 -30.24 6.53 -29.55
C ARG A 339 -29.07 7.27 -30.20
N LYS A 340 -27.85 7.12 -29.66
CA LYS A 340 -26.66 7.78 -30.22
C LYS A 340 -26.26 7.22 -31.58
N ARG A 341 -26.37 5.91 -31.79
CA ARG A 341 -26.12 5.28 -33.11
C ARG A 341 -27.12 5.77 -34.16
N SER A 342 -28.39 5.94 -33.81
CA SER A 342 -29.42 6.44 -34.74
C SER A 342 -29.24 7.92 -35.10
N GLU A 343 -28.82 8.76 -34.14
CA GLU A 343 -28.48 10.17 -34.38
C GLU A 343 -27.31 10.31 -35.37
N GLU A 344 -26.33 9.39 -35.33
CA GLU A 344 -25.12 9.40 -36.18
C GLU A 344 -25.37 8.77 -37.58
N GLY A 345 -26.42 7.95 -37.74
CA GLY A 345 -26.79 7.32 -39.02
C GLY A 345 -27.76 8.13 -39.90
N THR A 346 -28.14 9.34 -39.48
CA THR A 346 -29.00 10.23 -40.28
C THR A 346 -28.09 11.19 -41.06
N PRO A 347 -28.03 11.11 -42.41
CA PRO A 347 -27.32 12.12 -43.19
C PRO A 347 -28.07 13.45 -43.07
N ILE A 348 -27.34 14.55 -42.83
CA ILE A 348 -27.87 15.92 -43.04
C ILE A 348 -28.03 16.17 -44.54
#